data_AF-A0A350H707-F1
#
_entry.id   AF-A0A350H707-F1
#
_cell.length_a   1.000
_cell.length_b   1.000
_cell.length_c   1.000
_cell.angle_alpha   90.00
_cell.angle_beta   90.00
_cell.angle_gamma   90.00
#
_symmetry.space_group_name_H-M   'P 1'
#
loop_
_entity.id
_entity.type
_entity.pdbx_description
1 polymer ?
#
loop_
_entity_poly.entity_id
_entity_poly.type
_entity_poly.pdbx_seq_one_letter_code
_entity_poly.pdbx_strand_id
1 'polypeptide(L)'
;TTSAKNVILQKIREEERKSLYQIFSEKEKDVVTGIVQRINGKNISIDLGKVDAVLTEKEQVPTESFKPTERIKLYIVKVEETSKGPSIKVSRTHKNLVKRLFENEVAEIQDGVVEIKAISREPGQRTKMAVHSNNPDVDPIGACVGVNGERVNAVVAELYGEKIDIIKWEDNDALFVENSLSPATVQYVEVDLDEKKALVVVPDDQLSLAIGREGQNAKLAAKLTNYKIDIKSESQAQEAGIEYRTEYEDEEYYDEDEEYYDENSEEYDEYEDSESSVEEDE
;
A
#
# COMPACT_ATOMS: atom_id res chain seq x y z
N THR A 1 47.84 26.54 -34.39
CA THR A 1 46.46 26.10 -34.76
C THR A 1 45.82 25.17 -33.73
N THR A 2 46.56 24.24 -33.10
CA THR A 2 46.02 23.25 -32.14
C THR A 2 45.30 23.83 -30.91
N SER A 3 45.76 24.98 -30.38
CA SER A 3 45.17 25.62 -29.19
C SER A 3 43.68 25.99 -29.39
N ALA A 4 43.32 26.60 -30.53
CA ALA A 4 41.94 26.98 -30.82
C ALA A 4 41.00 25.76 -30.88
N LYS A 5 41.47 24.63 -31.46
CA LYS A 5 40.72 23.37 -31.49
C LYS A 5 40.44 22.84 -30.08
N ASN A 6 41.42 22.93 -29.18
CA ASN A 6 41.25 22.49 -27.79
C ASN A 6 40.28 23.40 -27.01
N VAL A 7 40.37 24.73 -27.17
CA VAL A 7 39.43 25.68 -26.54
C VAL A 7 38.00 25.48 -27.03
N ILE A 8 37.79 25.22 -28.33
CA ILE A 8 36.46 24.91 -28.89
C ILE A 8 35.92 23.60 -28.29
N LEU A 9 36.73 22.54 -28.22
CA LEU A 9 36.34 21.26 -27.61
C LEU A 9 36.02 21.38 -26.11
N GLN A 10 36.70 22.26 -25.38
CA GLN A 10 36.37 22.56 -23.98
C GLN A 10 35.01 23.24 -23.87
N LYS A 11 34.76 24.31 -24.64
CA LYS A 11 33.46 25.00 -24.63
C LYS A 11 32.29 24.09 -25.02
N ILE A 12 32.47 23.23 -26.03
CA ILE A 12 31.43 22.25 -26.42
C ILE A 12 31.09 21.32 -25.23
N ARG A 13 32.11 20.80 -24.53
CA ARG A 13 31.90 19.94 -23.35
C ARG A 13 31.30 20.68 -22.16
N GLU A 14 31.62 21.96 -21.98
CA GLU A 14 31.02 22.80 -20.93
C GLU A 14 29.52 23.02 -21.17
N GLU A 15 29.13 23.38 -22.40
CA GLU A 15 27.71 23.55 -22.75
C GLU A 15 26.94 22.21 -22.76
N GLU A 16 27.57 21.11 -23.21
CA GLU A 16 27.02 19.76 -23.10
C GLU A 16 26.72 19.40 -21.63
N ARG A 17 27.67 19.64 -20.71
CA ARG A 17 27.48 19.38 -19.27
C ARG A 17 26.36 20.22 -18.66
N LYS A 18 26.26 21.51 -19.00
CA LYS A 18 25.17 22.38 -18.55
C LYS A 18 23.81 21.88 -19.04
N SER A 19 23.72 21.53 -20.32
CA SER A 19 22.50 20.97 -20.92
C SER A 19 22.08 19.66 -20.24
N LEU A 20 23.03 18.76 -19.97
CA LEU A 20 22.76 17.53 -19.23
C LEU A 20 22.31 17.81 -17.78
N TYR A 21 22.95 18.76 -17.10
CA TYR A 21 22.53 19.16 -15.75
C TYR A 21 21.09 19.69 -15.73
N GLN A 22 20.71 20.57 -16.67
CA GLN A 22 19.34 21.07 -16.80
C GLN A 22 18.33 19.93 -16.98
N ILE A 23 18.56 19.04 -17.96
CA ILE A 23 17.69 17.90 -18.27
C ILE A 23 17.47 16.97 -17.07
N PHE A 24 18.49 16.74 -16.25
CA PHE A 24 18.37 15.87 -15.07
C PHE A 24 17.87 16.61 -13.82
N SER A 25 18.15 17.90 -13.67
CA SER A 25 17.64 18.72 -12.57
C SER A 25 16.11 18.82 -12.61
N GLU A 26 15.51 18.92 -13.80
CA GLU A 26 14.05 18.84 -14.01
C GLU A 26 13.46 17.47 -13.60
N LYS A 27 14.28 16.42 -13.54
CA LYS A 27 13.90 15.06 -13.13
C LYS A 27 14.33 14.72 -11.69
N GLU A 28 14.80 15.70 -10.92
CA GLU A 28 15.10 15.46 -9.51
C GLU A 28 13.80 15.10 -8.77
N LYS A 29 13.85 14.07 -7.90
CA LYS A 29 12.70 13.50 -7.20
C LYS A 29 11.67 12.85 -8.12
N ASP A 30 12.09 12.41 -9.31
CA ASP A 30 11.27 11.63 -10.24
C ASP A 30 11.88 10.24 -10.52
N VAL A 31 11.14 9.39 -11.22
CA VAL A 31 11.58 8.07 -11.66
C VAL A 31 12.21 8.14 -13.06
N VAL A 32 13.32 7.43 -13.25
CA VAL A 32 13.97 7.26 -14.56
C VAL A 32 14.27 5.80 -14.83
N THR A 33 14.15 5.39 -16.08
CA THR A 33 14.61 4.07 -16.54
C THR A 33 16.10 4.15 -16.88
N GLY A 34 16.89 3.25 -16.31
CA GLY A 34 18.31 3.06 -16.63
C GLY A 34 18.61 1.65 -17.11
N ILE A 35 19.78 1.47 -17.73
CA ILE A 35 20.31 0.17 -18.15
C ILE A 35 21.48 -0.20 -17.25
N VAL A 36 21.45 -1.41 -16.69
CA VAL A 36 22.55 -1.95 -15.89
C VAL A 36 23.75 -2.22 -16.79
N GLN A 37 24.83 -1.44 -16.63
CA GLN A 37 26.04 -1.60 -17.44
C GLN A 37 26.98 -2.66 -16.87
N ARG A 38 27.31 -2.54 -15.58
CA ARG A 38 28.25 -3.45 -14.89
C ARG A 38 28.11 -3.38 -13.37
N ILE A 39 28.46 -4.49 -12.72
CA ILE A 39 28.50 -4.61 -11.26
C ILE A 39 29.96 -4.49 -10.83
N ASN A 40 30.28 -3.44 -10.08
CA ASN A 40 31.62 -3.11 -9.62
C ASN A 40 31.73 -3.42 -8.11
N GLY A 41 32.00 -4.69 -7.79
CA GLY A 41 31.94 -5.18 -6.41
C GLY A 41 30.51 -5.12 -5.89
N LYS A 42 30.23 -4.16 -5.00
CA LYS A 42 28.90 -3.94 -4.42
C LYS A 42 28.09 -2.78 -5.03
N ASN A 43 28.70 -1.99 -5.91
CA ASN A 43 28.03 -0.85 -6.54
C ASN A 43 27.68 -1.18 -7.99
N ILE A 44 26.51 -0.74 -8.45
CA ILE A 44 26.04 -1.01 -9.81
C ILE A 44 26.14 0.26 -10.65
N SER A 45 26.78 0.16 -11.80
CA SER A 45 26.89 1.23 -12.80
C SER A 45 25.64 1.18 -13.68
N ILE A 46 24.90 2.28 -13.73
CA ILE A 46 23.67 2.41 -14.52
C ILE A 46 23.87 3.49 -15.57
N ASP A 47 23.55 3.17 -16.81
CA ASP A 47 23.50 4.12 -17.93
C ASP A 47 22.09 4.72 -18.04
N LEU A 48 22.00 6.06 -17.99
CA LEU A 48 20.78 6.84 -18.19
C LEU A 48 20.73 7.47 -19.60
N GLY A 49 21.41 6.85 -20.58
CA GLY A 49 21.50 7.19 -22.00
C GLY A 49 22.51 8.30 -22.33
N LYS A 50 22.73 9.26 -21.43
CA LYS A 50 23.70 10.36 -21.60
C LYS A 50 24.65 10.57 -20.42
N VAL A 51 24.34 9.98 -19.26
CA VAL A 51 25.10 10.14 -18.00
C VAL A 51 25.06 8.80 -17.27
N ASP A 52 26.21 8.39 -16.73
CA ASP A 52 26.29 7.24 -15.83
C ASP A 52 25.86 7.65 -14.40
N ALA A 53 24.94 6.89 -13.81
CA ALA A 53 24.63 6.93 -12.39
C ALA A 53 25.25 5.72 -11.67
N VAL A 54 25.47 5.85 -10.36
CA VAL A 54 25.95 4.74 -9.51
C VAL A 54 24.92 4.44 -8.44
N LEU A 55 24.34 3.24 -8.52
CA LEU A 55 23.45 2.71 -7.50
C LEU A 55 24.32 2.03 -6.42
N THR A 56 24.47 2.69 -5.27
CA THR A 56 25.33 2.22 -4.17
C THR A 56 24.67 1.10 -3.37
N GLU A 57 25.46 0.27 -2.67
CA GLU A 57 24.93 -0.83 -1.81
C GLU A 57 23.78 -0.39 -0.89
N LYS A 58 23.86 0.82 -0.29
CA LYS A 58 22.84 1.34 0.63
C LYS A 58 21.52 1.75 -0.05
N GLU A 59 21.57 1.97 -1.36
CA GLU A 59 20.45 2.41 -2.19
C GLU A 59 19.84 1.27 -3.00
N GLN A 60 20.45 0.08 -2.94
CA GLN A 60 19.93 -1.18 -3.48
C GLN A 60 18.98 -1.85 -2.47
N VAL A 61 17.96 -2.50 -2.98
CA VAL A 61 17.09 -3.36 -2.18
C VAL A 61 17.78 -4.73 -2.02
N PRO A 62 17.99 -5.26 -0.80
CA PRO A 62 18.77 -6.49 -0.61
C PRO A 62 18.22 -7.77 -1.26
N THR A 63 16.92 -7.79 -1.60
CA THR A 63 16.25 -8.91 -2.30
C THR A 63 16.28 -8.77 -3.83
N GLU A 64 16.62 -7.59 -4.36
CA GLU A 64 16.76 -7.37 -5.80
C GLU A 64 18.14 -7.88 -6.29
N SER A 65 18.17 -8.50 -7.47
CA SER A 65 19.41 -8.96 -8.09
C SER A 65 19.37 -8.67 -9.58
N PHE A 66 20.35 -7.91 -10.05
CA PHE A 66 20.37 -7.33 -11.39
C PHE A 66 21.44 -7.97 -12.27
N LYS A 67 21.17 -8.03 -13.57
CA LYS A 67 22.13 -8.49 -14.59
C LYS A 67 22.55 -7.33 -15.51
N PRO A 68 23.78 -7.34 -16.05
CA PRO A 68 24.13 -6.44 -17.16
C PRO A 68 23.10 -6.54 -18.29
N THR A 69 22.86 -5.41 -18.97
CA THR A 69 21.82 -5.14 -19.98
C THR A 69 20.36 -5.10 -19.50
N GLU A 70 20.09 -5.39 -18.23
CA GLU A 70 18.75 -5.27 -17.65
C GLU A 70 18.29 -3.81 -17.56
N ARG A 71 17.00 -3.56 -17.81
CA ARG A 71 16.36 -2.25 -17.65
C ARG A 71 15.69 -2.18 -16.29
N ILE A 72 15.98 -1.13 -15.53
CA ILE A 72 15.44 -0.93 -14.18
C ILE A 72 14.93 0.49 -14.01
N LYS A 73 13.79 0.69 -13.33
CA LYS A 73 13.40 2.04 -12.88
C LYS A 73 14.15 2.42 -11.60
N LEU A 74 14.41 3.71 -11.44
CA LEU A 74 15.24 4.28 -10.39
C LEU A 74 14.68 5.63 -9.96
N TYR A 75 14.61 5.90 -8.66
CA TYR A 75 14.25 7.22 -8.15
C TYR A 75 15.49 8.12 -8.09
N ILE A 76 15.45 9.29 -8.73
CA ILE A 76 16.51 10.30 -8.59
C ILE A 76 16.35 11.01 -7.24
N VAL A 77 17.26 10.72 -6.32
CA VAL A 77 17.31 11.35 -4.99
C VAL A 77 17.79 12.79 -5.08
N LYS A 78 18.81 13.06 -5.91
CA LYS A 78 19.42 14.38 -6.08
C LYS A 78 20.26 14.47 -7.36
N VAL A 79 20.32 15.66 -7.97
CA VAL A 79 21.26 15.99 -9.06
C VAL A 79 22.22 17.09 -8.62
N GLU A 80 23.53 16.84 -8.75
CA GLU A 80 24.59 17.76 -8.32
C GLU A 80 25.49 18.13 -9.50
N GLU A 81 25.71 19.43 -9.73
CA GLU A 81 26.69 19.87 -10.72
C GLU A 81 28.12 19.63 -10.21
N THR A 82 28.97 19.01 -11.02
CA THR A 82 30.38 18.75 -10.69
C THR A 82 31.31 19.17 -11.83
N SER A 83 32.61 19.33 -11.53
CA SER A 83 33.64 19.64 -12.53
C SER A 83 33.81 18.60 -13.64
N LYS A 84 33.15 17.43 -13.53
CA LYS A 84 33.13 16.37 -14.55
C LYS A 84 31.82 16.31 -15.35
N GLY A 85 30.76 16.99 -14.90
CA GLY A 85 29.37 16.89 -15.39
C GLY A 85 28.38 16.71 -14.25
N PRO A 86 27.07 16.54 -14.54
CA PRO A 86 26.08 16.23 -13.51
C PRO A 86 26.38 14.88 -12.85
N SER A 87 26.27 14.83 -11.52
CA SER A 87 26.30 13.61 -10.71
C SER A 87 24.88 13.31 -10.26
N ILE A 88 24.36 12.14 -10.63
CA ILE A 88 22.97 11.75 -10.40
C ILE A 88 22.95 10.67 -9.31
N LYS A 89 22.38 11.00 -8.15
CA LYS A 89 22.19 10.06 -7.04
C LYS A 89 20.86 9.34 -7.23
N VAL A 90 20.91 8.03 -7.40
CA VAL A 90 19.75 7.16 -7.67
C VAL A 90 19.50 6.17 -6.53
N SER A 91 18.24 5.78 -6.35
CA SER A 91 17.80 4.85 -5.31
C SER A 91 16.71 3.89 -5.79
N ARG A 92 16.72 2.68 -5.25
CA ARG A 92 15.57 1.76 -5.26
C ARG A 92 14.95 1.53 -3.88
N THR A 93 15.65 1.85 -2.79
CA THR A 93 15.12 1.77 -1.42
C THR A 93 14.20 2.94 -1.06
N HIS A 94 14.33 4.10 -1.71
CA HIS A 94 13.58 5.30 -1.35
C HIS A 94 12.06 5.13 -1.55
N LYS A 95 11.23 5.54 -0.57
CA LYS A 95 9.78 5.33 -0.60
C LYS A 95 9.05 6.05 -1.75
N ASN A 96 9.59 7.19 -2.21
CA ASN A 96 9.02 7.89 -3.36
C ASN A 96 9.22 7.16 -4.70
N LEU A 97 10.04 6.09 -4.77
CA LEU A 97 10.01 5.22 -5.94
C LEU A 97 8.59 4.65 -6.12
N VAL A 98 8.00 4.10 -5.05
CA VAL A 98 6.62 3.59 -5.07
C VAL A 98 5.63 4.67 -5.48
N LYS A 99 5.73 5.88 -4.89
CA LYS A 99 4.89 7.03 -5.27
C LYS A 99 4.95 7.33 -6.78
N ARG A 100 6.15 7.48 -7.32
CA ARG A 100 6.34 7.78 -8.75
C ARG A 100 5.93 6.61 -9.66
N LEU A 101 6.02 5.36 -9.21
CA LEU A 101 5.51 4.23 -9.99
C LEU A 101 3.98 4.26 -10.09
N PHE A 102 3.27 4.50 -8.99
CA PHE A 102 1.82 4.65 -9.01
C PHE A 102 1.35 5.88 -9.80
N GLU A 103 2.04 7.02 -9.69
CA GLU A 103 1.75 8.23 -10.50
C GLU A 103 1.92 8.00 -12.02
N ASN A 104 2.69 7.00 -12.45
CA ASN A 104 2.82 6.63 -13.87
C ASN A 104 1.86 5.50 -14.31
N GLU A 105 1.31 4.74 -13.36
CA GLU A 105 0.45 3.57 -13.62
C GLU A 105 -1.05 3.93 -13.49
N VAL A 106 -1.38 4.92 -12.66
CA VAL A 106 -2.75 5.27 -12.27
C VAL A 106 -3.06 6.70 -12.70
N ALA A 107 -3.85 6.85 -13.77
CA ALA A 107 -4.22 8.14 -14.34
C ALA A 107 -4.95 9.04 -13.32
N GLU A 108 -5.79 8.43 -12.47
CA GLU A 108 -6.53 9.11 -11.41
C GLU A 108 -5.60 9.78 -10.39
N ILE A 109 -4.38 9.25 -10.18
CA ILE A 109 -3.35 9.88 -9.35
C ILE A 109 -2.62 10.98 -10.12
N GLN A 110 -2.33 10.76 -11.40
CA GLN A 110 -1.71 11.76 -12.27
C GLN A 110 -2.56 13.02 -12.42
N ASP A 111 -3.88 12.86 -12.54
CA ASP A 111 -4.87 13.95 -12.65
C ASP A 111 -5.22 14.58 -11.29
N GLY A 112 -4.72 14.03 -10.17
CA GLY A 112 -4.97 14.52 -8.82
C GLY A 112 -6.37 14.21 -8.26
N VAL A 113 -7.13 13.33 -8.91
CA VAL A 113 -8.42 12.82 -8.40
C VAL A 113 -8.18 11.95 -7.17
N VAL A 114 -7.17 11.08 -7.21
CA VAL A 114 -6.70 10.26 -6.08
C VAL A 114 -5.36 10.78 -5.59
N GLU A 115 -5.23 11.03 -4.29
CA GLU A 115 -3.99 11.50 -3.67
C GLU A 115 -3.35 10.41 -2.81
N ILE A 116 -2.06 10.14 -3.03
CA ILE A 116 -1.24 9.34 -2.11
C ILE A 116 -0.82 10.22 -0.91
N LYS A 117 -1.58 10.10 0.18
CA LYS A 117 -1.43 10.86 1.43
C LYS A 117 -0.20 10.41 2.23
N ALA A 118 0.04 9.11 2.36
CA ALA A 118 1.17 8.56 3.13
C ALA A 118 1.74 7.28 2.51
N ILE A 119 3.04 7.03 2.76
CA ILE A 119 3.73 5.78 2.44
C ILE A 119 4.64 5.39 3.59
N SER A 120 4.50 4.14 4.04
CA SER A 120 5.46 3.43 4.89
C SER A 120 6.02 2.23 4.10
N ARG A 121 7.34 2.02 4.16
CA ARG A 121 8.02 1.04 3.29
C ARG A 121 9.13 0.31 4.02
N GLU A 122 9.18 -1.01 3.82
CA GLU A 122 10.34 -1.87 4.07
C GLU A 122 10.76 -2.48 2.73
N PRO A 123 11.77 -1.88 2.05
CA PRO A 123 12.05 -2.16 0.64
C PRO A 123 12.34 -3.64 0.38
N GLY A 124 11.76 -4.16 -0.70
CA GLY A 124 11.90 -5.56 -1.11
C GLY A 124 11.10 -6.56 -0.27
N GLN A 125 10.27 -6.07 0.66
CA GLN A 125 9.38 -6.89 1.48
C GLN A 125 7.94 -6.40 1.39
N ARG A 126 7.63 -5.25 2.01
CA ARG A 126 6.27 -4.74 2.13
C ARG A 126 6.20 -3.22 2.23
N THR A 127 5.23 -2.63 1.55
CA THR A 127 4.85 -1.23 1.63
C THR A 127 3.37 -1.12 1.98
N LYS A 128 3.01 -0.18 2.87
CA LYS A 128 1.63 0.31 2.99
C LYS A 128 1.56 1.70 2.37
N MET A 129 0.55 1.93 1.54
CA MET A 129 0.29 3.21 0.87
C MET A 129 -1.13 3.67 1.19
N ALA A 130 -1.25 4.84 1.81
CA ALA A 130 -2.54 5.45 2.16
C ALA A 130 -2.99 6.38 1.03
N VAL A 131 -4.21 6.16 0.53
CA VAL A 131 -4.80 6.87 -0.61
C VAL A 131 -6.18 7.44 -0.26
N HIS A 132 -6.47 8.63 -0.79
CA HIS A 132 -7.73 9.33 -0.62
C HIS A 132 -8.24 9.80 -1.98
N SER A 133 -9.56 9.90 -2.17
CA SER A 133 -10.13 10.48 -3.39
C SER A 133 -10.71 11.86 -3.09
N ASN A 134 -10.30 12.85 -3.88
CA ASN A 134 -10.88 14.19 -3.88
C ASN A 134 -12.25 14.22 -4.60
N ASN A 135 -12.68 13.11 -5.21
CA ASN A 135 -14.00 12.93 -5.81
C ASN A 135 -14.76 11.79 -5.10
N PRO A 136 -15.92 12.05 -4.45
CA PRO A 136 -16.68 11.01 -3.75
C PRO A 136 -17.20 9.89 -4.67
N ASP A 137 -17.33 10.14 -5.98
CA ASP A 137 -17.77 9.14 -6.96
C ASP A 137 -16.64 8.17 -7.40
N VAL A 138 -15.42 8.34 -6.87
CA VAL A 138 -14.24 7.54 -7.24
C VAL A 138 -13.67 6.84 -6.00
N ASP A 139 -13.66 5.50 -6.01
CA ASP A 139 -12.97 4.70 -5.00
C ASP A 139 -11.44 4.79 -5.19
N PRO A 140 -10.69 5.34 -4.21
CA PRO A 140 -9.24 5.46 -4.33
C PRO A 140 -8.53 4.10 -4.26
N ILE A 141 -9.10 3.07 -3.61
CA ILE A 141 -8.51 1.73 -3.59
C ILE A 141 -8.66 1.09 -4.97
N GLY A 142 -9.87 0.99 -5.49
CA GLY A 142 -10.18 0.43 -6.81
C GLY A 142 -9.39 1.09 -7.95
N ALA A 143 -9.23 2.41 -7.92
CA ALA A 143 -8.39 3.14 -8.88
C ALA A 143 -6.92 2.68 -8.84
N CYS A 144 -6.35 2.46 -7.65
CA CYS A 144 -4.97 2.02 -7.50
C CYS A 144 -4.76 0.52 -7.76
N VAL A 145 -5.78 -0.31 -7.50
CA VAL A 145 -5.75 -1.76 -7.69
C VAL A 145 -5.93 -2.10 -9.17
N GLY A 146 -6.89 -1.47 -9.86
CA GLY A 146 -7.26 -1.81 -11.25
C GLY A 146 -8.05 -3.12 -11.35
N VAL A 147 -8.42 -3.52 -12.57
CA VAL A 147 -9.22 -4.74 -12.77
C VAL A 147 -8.40 -5.96 -12.36
N ASN A 148 -8.94 -6.79 -11.46
CA ASN A 148 -8.25 -7.96 -10.90
C ASN A 148 -6.85 -7.66 -10.31
N GLY A 149 -6.60 -6.43 -9.87
CA GLY A 149 -5.30 -6.02 -9.32
C GLY A 149 -4.21 -5.76 -10.37
N GLU A 150 -4.54 -5.60 -11.66
CA GLU A 150 -3.55 -5.44 -12.73
C GLU A 150 -2.54 -4.28 -12.48
N ARG A 151 -3.01 -3.11 -12.03
CA ARG A 151 -2.20 -1.90 -11.82
C ARG A 151 -1.25 -2.07 -10.64
N VAL A 152 -1.77 -2.51 -9.49
CA VAL A 152 -0.93 -2.80 -8.31
C VAL A 152 0.07 -3.91 -8.61
N ASN A 153 -0.32 -4.96 -9.35
CA ASN A 153 0.58 -6.05 -9.73
C ASN A 153 1.69 -5.59 -10.70
N ALA A 154 1.44 -4.62 -11.59
CA ALA A 154 2.48 -4.01 -12.43
C ALA A 154 3.54 -3.28 -11.58
N VAL A 155 3.11 -2.53 -10.56
CA VAL A 155 4.04 -1.87 -9.61
C VAL A 155 4.80 -2.89 -8.75
N VAL A 156 4.12 -3.94 -8.25
CA VAL A 156 4.75 -5.05 -7.49
C VAL A 156 5.81 -5.77 -8.34
N ALA A 157 5.54 -5.97 -9.64
CA ALA A 157 6.49 -6.60 -10.55
C ALA A 157 7.74 -5.72 -10.80
N GLU A 158 7.55 -4.41 -10.99
CA GLU A 158 8.65 -3.44 -11.09
C GLU A 158 9.46 -3.35 -9.78
N LEU A 159 8.87 -3.67 -8.63
CA LEU A 159 9.52 -3.77 -7.31
C LEU A 159 9.94 -5.21 -6.95
N TYR A 160 10.10 -6.09 -7.95
CA TYR A 160 10.62 -7.46 -7.82
C TYR A 160 9.90 -8.32 -6.75
N GLY A 161 8.59 -8.08 -6.57
CA GLY A 161 7.73 -8.86 -5.67
C GLY A 161 7.51 -8.26 -4.27
N GLU A 162 8.01 -7.04 -4.01
CA GLU A 162 7.64 -6.26 -2.80
C GLU A 162 6.11 -6.15 -2.71
N LYS A 163 5.52 -6.60 -1.60
CA LYS A 163 4.06 -6.56 -1.41
C LYS A 163 3.59 -5.14 -1.12
N ILE A 164 2.45 -4.75 -1.68
CA ILE A 164 1.87 -3.42 -1.48
C ILE A 164 0.46 -3.59 -0.94
N ASP A 165 0.22 -3.06 0.26
CA ASP A 165 -1.13 -2.86 0.79
C ASP A 165 -1.58 -1.44 0.43
N ILE A 166 -2.72 -1.32 -0.24
CA ILE A 166 -3.35 -0.03 -0.55
C ILE A 166 -4.45 0.19 0.50
N ILE A 167 -4.32 1.27 1.25
CA ILE A 167 -5.12 1.57 2.44
C ILE A 167 -5.96 2.82 2.17
N LYS A 168 -7.25 2.81 2.50
CA LYS A 168 -8.07 4.03 2.46
C LYS A 168 -7.61 4.98 3.57
N TRP A 169 -7.24 6.19 3.18
CA TRP A 169 -6.93 7.26 4.13
C TRP A 169 -8.22 7.98 4.54
N GLU A 170 -8.37 8.22 5.83
CA GLU A 170 -9.50 8.92 6.44
C GLU A 170 -9.00 10.11 7.26
N ASP A 171 -9.78 11.20 7.31
CA ASP A 171 -9.52 12.33 8.21
C ASP A 171 -9.71 11.96 9.70
N ASN A 172 -10.51 10.93 9.99
CA ASN A 172 -10.67 10.38 11.33
C ASN A 172 -9.48 9.48 11.67
N ASP A 173 -8.70 9.90 12.69
CA ASP A 173 -7.49 9.19 13.14
C ASP A 173 -7.76 7.73 13.56
N ALA A 174 -8.89 7.43 14.20
CA ALA A 174 -9.24 6.06 14.62
C ALA A 174 -9.51 5.16 13.40
N LEU A 175 -10.35 5.62 12.46
CA LEU A 175 -10.63 4.89 11.21
C LEU A 175 -9.37 4.74 10.35
N PHE A 176 -8.47 5.72 10.34
CA PHE A 176 -7.21 5.60 9.60
C PHE A 176 -6.24 4.61 10.26
N VAL A 177 -6.19 4.55 11.59
CA VAL A 177 -5.45 3.51 12.33
C VAL A 177 -6.02 2.13 12.07
N GLU A 178 -7.34 1.97 12.15
CA GLU A 178 -8.08 0.75 11.82
C GLU A 178 -7.72 0.23 10.42
N ASN A 179 -7.97 1.06 9.40
CA ASN A 179 -7.65 0.75 8.00
C ASN A 179 -6.16 0.39 7.80
N SER A 180 -5.24 1.02 8.53
CA SER A 180 -3.80 0.78 8.39
C SER A 180 -3.34 -0.62 8.80
N LEU A 181 -4.12 -1.33 9.62
CA LEU A 181 -3.82 -2.70 10.08
C LEU A 181 -4.29 -3.80 9.13
N SER A 182 -5.07 -3.46 8.11
CA SER A 182 -5.44 -4.35 6.99
C SER A 182 -4.22 -5.14 6.49
N PRO A 183 -4.31 -6.48 6.34
CA PRO A 183 -5.54 -7.27 6.21
C PRO A 183 -6.17 -7.80 7.52
N ALA A 184 -5.66 -7.42 8.70
CA ALA A 184 -6.29 -7.86 9.95
C ALA A 184 -7.58 -7.09 10.23
N THR A 185 -8.63 -7.80 10.64
CA THR A 185 -9.87 -7.18 11.13
C THR A 185 -9.65 -6.57 12.51
N VAL A 186 -10.21 -5.39 12.72
CA VAL A 186 -10.15 -4.63 13.98
C VAL A 186 -11.57 -4.48 14.51
N GLN A 187 -11.75 -4.55 15.84
CA GLN A 187 -13.05 -4.34 16.48
C GLN A 187 -13.18 -2.96 17.11
N TYR A 188 -12.07 -2.44 17.66
CA TYR A 188 -12.08 -1.19 18.40
C TYR A 188 -10.75 -0.46 18.27
N VAL A 189 -10.81 0.86 18.15
CA VAL A 189 -9.64 1.75 18.15
C VAL A 189 -9.93 2.96 19.05
N GLU A 190 -9.09 3.13 20.06
CA GLU A 190 -9.04 4.34 20.89
C GLU A 190 -7.77 5.13 20.55
N VAL A 191 -7.91 6.41 20.20
CA VAL A 191 -6.78 7.29 19.84
C VAL A 191 -6.55 8.38 20.87
N ASP A 192 -5.33 8.43 21.40
CA ASP A 192 -4.80 9.57 22.13
C ASP A 192 -4.13 10.51 21.13
N LEU A 193 -4.79 11.65 20.89
CA LEU A 193 -4.34 12.66 19.93
C LEU A 193 -3.11 13.44 20.41
N ASP A 194 -2.94 13.59 21.72
CA ASP A 194 -1.87 14.38 22.36
C ASP A 194 -0.57 13.57 22.44
N GLU A 195 -0.64 12.31 22.89
CA GLU A 195 0.53 11.43 22.98
C GLU A 195 0.85 10.69 21.66
N LYS A 196 -0.03 10.80 20.66
CA LYS A 196 -0.04 10.03 19.41
C LYS A 196 0.13 8.53 19.67
N LYS A 197 -0.76 8.01 20.50
CA LYS A 197 -0.94 6.58 20.77
C LYS A 197 -2.29 6.11 20.25
N ALA A 198 -2.37 4.86 19.85
CA ALA A 198 -3.62 4.20 19.55
C ALA A 198 -3.64 2.84 20.26
N LEU A 199 -4.67 2.58 21.05
CA LEU A 199 -5.00 1.26 21.54
C LEU A 199 -5.94 0.61 20.52
N VAL A 200 -5.60 -0.59 20.08
CA VAL A 200 -6.38 -1.35 19.11
C VAL A 200 -6.73 -2.71 19.70
N VAL A 201 -8.01 -3.06 19.63
CA VAL A 201 -8.47 -4.42 19.95
C VAL A 201 -8.87 -5.14 18.67
N VAL A 202 -8.35 -6.36 18.54
CA VAL A 202 -8.60 -7.28 17.42
C VAL A 202 -9.10 -8.62 17.96
N PRO A 203 -9.81 -9.43 17.15
CA PRO A 203 -10.14 -10.80 17.52
C PRO A 203 -8.90 -11.63 17.93
N ASP A 204 -9.06 -12.58 18.84
CA ASP A 204 -7.94 -13.40 19.34
C ASP A 204 -7.19 -14.18 18.23
N ASP A 205 -7.88 -14.61 17.17
CA ASP A 205 -7.25 -15.24 15.99
C ASP A 205 -6.51 -14.24 15.09
N GLN A 206 -6.94 -12.97 15.07
CA GLN A 206 -6.38 -11.90 14.25
C GLN A 206 -5.13 -11.25 14.88
N LEU A 207 -4.88 -11.41 16.19
CA LEU A 207 -3.73 -10.80 16.89
C LEU A 207 -2.39 -11.04 16.18
N SER A 208 -2.15 -12.28 15.75
CA SER A 208 -0.92 -12.66 15.02
C SER A 208 -0.80 -11.98 13.66
N LEU A 209 -1.92 -11.78 12.94
CA LEU A 209 -1.96 -11.11 11.65
C LEU A 209 -1.79 -9.59 11.79
N ALA A 210 -2.44 -8.99 12.79
CA ALA A 210 -2.39 -7.57 13.11
C ALA A 210 -0.96 -7.11 13.47
N ILE A 211 -0.26 -7.89 14.30
CA ILE A 211 1.17 -7.71 14.60
C ILE A 211 2.00 -7.99 13.33
N GLY A 212 1.74 -9.13 12.70
CA GLY A 212 2.47 -9.63 11.53
C GLY A 212 3.85 -10.20 11.87
N ARG A 213 4.45 -10.89 10.90
CA ARG A 213 5.80 -11.48 11.06
C ARG A 213 6.81 -10.42 11.50
N GLU A 214 7.54 -10.70 12.59
CA GLU A 214 8.54 -9.79 13.17
C GLU A 214 7.98 -8.38 13.52
N GLY A 215 6.67 -8.28 13.74
CA GLY A 215 5.97 -7.01 13.98
C GLY A 215 5.82 -6.12 12.74
N GLN A 216 6.07 -6.62 11.54
CA GLN A 216 6.12 -5.82 10.32
C GLN A 216 4.80 -5.10 10.00
N ASN A 217 3.65 -5.72 10.25
CA ASN A 217 2.36 -5.11 9.92
C ASN A 217 2.08 -3.91 10.83
N ALA A 218 2.15 -4.09 12.15
CA ALA A 218 2.01 -3.03 13.14
C ALA A 218 3.05 -1.91 12.98
N LYS A 219 4.31 -2.27 12.67
CA LYS A 219 5.41 -1.32 12.45
C LYS A 219 5.24 -0.48 11.18
N LEU A 220 4.67 -1.05 10.12
CA LEU A 220 4.31 -0.30 8.91
C LEU A 220 3.09 0.60 9.17
N ALA A 221 2.04 0.07 9.80
CA ALA A 221 0.86 0.82 10.22
C ALA A 221 1.25 2.06 11.06
N ALA A 222 2.02 1.87 12.14
CA ALA A 222 2.53 2.93 13.01
C ALA A 222 3.35 4.01 12.25
N LYS A 223 4.17 3.60 11.26
CA LYS A 223 4.90 4.53 10.39
C LYS A 223 4.01 5.25 9.37
N LEU A 224 2.88 4.66 8.98
CA LEU A 224 1.95 5.19 8.00
C LEU A 224 1.05 6.26 8.62
N THR A 225 0.54 5.98 9.82
CA THR A 225 -0.38 6.85 10.57
C THR A 225 0.33 7.83 11.49
N ASN A 226 1.61 7.59 11.80
CA ASN A 226 2.40 8.33 12.78
C ASN A 226 1.88 8.20 14.23
N TYR A 227 1.21 7.09 14.54
CA TYR A 227 0.80 6.69 15.89
C TYR A 227 1.67 5.55 16.45
N LYS A 228 1.83 5.50 17.77
CA LYS A 228 2.27 4.29 18.49
C LYS A 228 1.06 3.38 18.68
N ILE A 229 1.00 2.30 17.93
CA ILE A 229 -0.12 1.35 17.98
C ILE A 229 0.20 0.25 19.00
N ASP A 230 -0.61 0.15 20.06
CA ASP A 230 -0.66 -0.98 20.99
C ASP A 230 -1.80 -1.90 20.54
N ILE A 231 -1.49 -3.17 20.25
CA ILE A 231 -2.47 -4.13 19.72
C ILE A 231 -2.71 -5.20 20.77
N LYS A 232 -3.97 -5.37 21.16
CA LYS A 232 -4.43 -6.40 22.10
C LYS A 232 -5.46 -7.30 21.43
N SER A 233 -5.52 -8.56 21.85
CA SER A 233 -6.71 -9.36 21.58
C SER A 233 -7.86 -9.02 22.53
N GLU A 234 -9.07 -9.48 22.21
CA GLU A 234 -10.27 -9.39 23.05
C GLU A 234 -10.00 -9.87 24.47
N SER A 235 -9.45 -11.08 24.61
CA SER A 235 -9.06 -11.66 25.91
C SER A 235 -8.09 -10.75 26.68
N GLN A 236 -7.10 -10.17 25.99
CA GLN A 236 -6.12 -9.26 26.60
C GLN A 236 -6.70 -7.88 26.96
N ALA A 237 -7.75 -7.44 26.26
CA ALA A 237 -8.47 -6.22 26.55
C ALA A 237 -9.36 -6.41 27.80
N GLN A 238 -10.10 -7.52 27.87
CA GLN A 238 -10.91 -7.90 29.03
C GLN A 238 -10.05 -8.09 30.30
N GLU A 239 -8.93 -8.82 30.22
CA GLU A 239 -7.99 -8.96 31.35
C GLU A 239 -7.42 -7.62 31.85
N ALA A 240 -7.29 -6.64 30.95
CA ALA A 240 -6.80 -5.30 31.27
C ALA A 240 -7.92 -4.34 31.76
N GLY A 241 -9.17 -4.78 31.81
CA GLY A 241 -10.32 -3.94 32.19
C GLY A 241 -10.67 -2.87 31.15
N ILE A 242 -10.36 -3.12 29.87
CA ILE A 242 -10.75 -2.24 28.77
C ILE A 242 -12.17 -2.61 28.36
N GLU A 243 -13.16 -1.85 28.82
CA GLU A 243 -14.54 -1.93 28.35
C GLU A 243 -14.65 -1.24 26.98
N TYR A 244 -14.93 -2.01 25.93
CA TYR A 244 -15.31 -1.51 24.61
C TYR A 244 -16.58 -2.25 24.17
N ARG A 245 -17.54 -1.52 23.62
CA ARG A 245 -18.81 -2.10 23.18
C ARG A 245 -18.64 -2.67 21.77
N THR A 246 -18.79 -3.98 21.62
CA THR A 246 -18.87 -4.64 20.31
C THR A 246 -20.30 -4.49 19.76
N GLU A 247 -20.44 -4.23 18.46
CA GLU A 247 -21.77 -4.18 17.81
C GLU A 247 -22.48 -5.55 17.80
N TYR A 248 -21.78 -6.63 18.17
CA TYR A 248 -22.29 -7.99 18.25
C TYR A 248 -23.08 -8.32 19.54
N GLU A 249 -23.03 -7.48 20.58
CA GLU A 249 -23.72 -7.74 21.86
C GLU A 249 -25.20 -7.31 21.89
N ASP A 250 -25.68 -6.56 20.89
CA ASP A 250 -27.06 -6.05 20.84
C ASP A 250 -28.05 -6.98 20.07
N GLU A 251 -27.64 -8.19 19.68
CA GLU A 251 -28.44 -9.12 18.83
C GLU A 251 -28.90 -10.44 19.50
N GLU A 252 -28.86 -10.57 20.84
CA GLU A 252 -29.28 -11.80 21.54
C GLU A 252 -30.61 -11.69 22.33
N TYR A 253 -31.51 -12.65 22.05
CA TYR A 253 -32.75 -13.02 22.76
C TYR A 253 -33.93 -12.01 22.85
N TYR A 254 -34.82 -12.10 21.85
CA TYR A 254 -36.26 -12.12 22.16
C TYR A 254 -36.65 -13.56 22.51
N ASP A 255 -36.87 -13.85 23.80
CA ASP A 255 -37.53 -15.10 24.22
C ASP A 255 -38.97 -15.11 23.71
N GLU A 256 -39.29 -16.04 22.81
CA GLU A 256 -40.64 -16.23 22.24
C GLU A 256 -41.52 -17.11 23.16
N ASP A 257 -41.54 -16.79 24.46
CA ASP A 257 -42.42 -17.38 25.47
C ASP A 257 -43.66 -16.47 25.67
N GLU A 258 -44.64 -16.57 24.76
CA GLU A 258 -46.01 -16.10 25.05
C GLU A 258 -47.03 -17.24 24.84
N GLU A 259 -47.21 -18.02 25.92
CA GLU A 259 -48.12 -19.14 26.03
C GLU A 259 -49.58 -18.67 25.99
N TYR A 260 -50.24 -18.77 24.83
CA TYR A 260 -51.68 -18.50 24.71
C TYR A 260 -52.52 -19.74 25.04
N TYR A 261 -53.19 -19.68 26.19
CA TYR A 261 -54.34 -20.51 26.49
C TYR A 261 -55.52 -20.14 25.58
N ASP A 262 -56.15 -21.13 24.94
CA ASP A 262 -57.52 -21.00 24.43
C ASP A 262 -58.38 -22.14 25.00
N GLU A 263 -59.52 -21.78 25.60
CA GLU A 263 -60.35 -22.63 26.44
C GLU A 263 -61.83 -22.51 26.01
N ASN A 264 -62.21 -23.27 24.97
CA ASN A 264 -63.55 -23.81 24.65
C ASN A 264 -63.43 -24.59 23.33
N SER A 265 -63.51 -25.93 23.27
CA SER A 265 -64.61 -26.85 23.62
C SER A 265 -65.76 -26.90 22.61
N GLU A 266 -66.23 -28.13 22.37
CA GLU A 266 -67.45 -28.54 21.64
C GLU A 266 -67.44 -28.41 20.10
N GLU A 267 -67.89 -29.38 19.29
CA GLU A 267 -68.06 -30.85 19.44
C GLU A 267 -68.52 -31.42 18.06
N TYR A 268 -68.01 -32.58 17.60
CA TYR A 268 -68.63 -33.53 16.61
C TYR A 268 -69.08 -32.99 15.19
N ASP A 269 -69.46 -33.73 14.13
CA ASP A 269 -69.45 -35.15 13.65
C ASP A 269 -69.76 -35.15 12.12
N GLU A 270 -69.68 -36.21 11.27
CA GLU A 270 -69.13 -37.59 11.31
C GLU A 270 -68.86 -38.05 9.82
N TYR A 271 -67.60 -38.37 9.46
CA TYR A 271 -67.18 -39.30 8.36
C TYR A 271 -67.59 -38.96 6.87
N GLU A 272 -67.27 -39.70 5.78
CA GLU A 272 -66.36 -40.84 5.49
C GLU A 272 -65.89 -40.80 4.00
N ASP A 273 -64.67 -41.30 3.76
CA ASP A 273 -64.21 -42.17 2.66
C ASP A 273 -64.82 -42.10 1.21
N SER A 274 -63.94 -41.98 0.20
CA SER A 274 -63.77 -43.02 -0.84
C SER A 274 -62.72 -42.67 -1.91
N GLU A 275 -61.74 -43.58 -2.00
CA GLU A 275 -60.87 -44.00 -3.10
C GLU A 275 -60.81 -43.30 -4.50
N SER A 276 -59.62 -43.46 -5.09
CA SER A 276 -59.37 -43.94 -6.47
C SER A 276 -58.90 -42.95 -7.57
N SER A 277 -57.59 -43.10 -7.88
CA SER A 277 -57.12 -43.67 -9.16
C SER A 277 -57.00 -42.83 -10.47
N VAL A 278 -55.73 -42.77 -10.94
CA VAL A 278 -55.22 -43.42 -12.18
C VAL A 278 -54.95 -42.59 -13.48
N GLU A 279 -53.83 -42.99 -14.12
CA GLU A 279 -53.30 -42.74 -15.49
C GLU A 279 -52.97 -41.28 -15.89
N GLU A 280 -51.76 -40.93 -16.34
CA GLU A 280 -50.82 -41.46 -17.37
C GLU A 280 -51.13 -41.02 -18.83
N ASP A 281 -50.07 -40.50 -19.46
CA ASP A 281 -49.70 -40.41 -20.88
C ASP A 281 -50.65 -39.82 -21.96
N GLU A 282 -50.20 -38.73 -22.59
CA GLU A 282 -49.51 -38.77 -23.92
C GLU A 282 -48.50 -37.60 -24.07
#